data_AF-A0A6M6BB53-F1
#
_entry.id   AF-A0A6M6BB53-F1
#
_cell.length_a   1.000
_cell.length_b   1.000
_cell.length_c   1.000
_cell.angle_alpha   90.00
_cell.angle_beta   90.00
_cell.angle_gamma   90.00
#
_symmetry.space_group_name_H-M   'P 1'
#
loop_
_entity.id
_entity.type
_entity.pdbx_description
1 polymer ?
#
loop_
_entity_poly.entity_id
_entity_poly.type
_entity_poly.pdbx_seq_one_letter_code
_entity_poly.pdbx_strand_id
1 'polypeptide(L)'
;MNNADFYQHIQRIRRLHWLHYPVQTLIMAAVVLGLGSQLLGSAISERAAAWPGLLLLGAMVPVVGLLLYSVSRRLRPNLRRLAEDNLRIYKSRIFLRNSLLCLLILPLLVSYVLTHGTLEIGCCVILLLVLPSLTAPSAKAYQRWLLS
;
A
#
# COMPACT_ATOMS: atom_id res chain seq x y z
N MET A 1 -15.57 6.07 25.64
CA MET A 1 -14.15 6.24 25.32
C MET A 1 -13.70 7.61 25.78
N ASN A 2 -12.66 7.71 26.60
CA ASN A 2 -12.13 8.99 27.07
C ASN A 2 -11.26 9.64 25.98
N ASN A 3 -11.02 10.95 26.07
CA ASN A 3 -10.21 11.70 25.11
C ASN A 3 -8.77 11.15 25.02
N ALA A 4 -8.17 10.76 26.16
CA ALA A 4 -6.84 10.20 26.21
C ALA A 4 -6.72 8.90 25.39
N ASP A 5 -7.67 7.98 25.57
CA ASP A 5 -7.73 6.70 24.86
C ASP A 5 -7.85 6.92 23.34
N PHE A 6 -8.71 7.85 22.94
CA PHE A 6 -8.91 8.20 21.53
C PHE A 6 -7.60 8.69 20.87
N TYR A 7 -6.86 9.59 21.52
CA TYR A 7 -5.58 10.07 20.97
C TYR A 7 -4.51 8.97 20.92
N GLN A 8 -4.45 8.08 21.92
CA GLN A 8 -3.57 6.92 21.89
C GLN A 8 -3.90 6.01 20.69
N HIS A 9 -5.18 5.75 20.44
CA HIS A 9 -5.62 4.96 19.29
C HIS A 9 -5.21 5.60 17.96
N ILE A 10 -5.40 6.91 17.79
CA ILE A 10 -4.98 7.63 16.58
C ILE A 10 -3.46 7.59 16.40
N GLN A 11 -2.68 7.75 17.47
CA GLN A 11 -1.22 7.63 17.42
C GLN A 11 -0.78 6.22 17.01
N ARG A 12 -1.42 5.18 17.54
CA ARG A 12 -1.15 3.79 17.16
C ARG A 12 -1.46 3.54 15.69
N ILE A 13 -2.60 4.04 15.20
CA ILE A 13 -2.96 3.99 13.78
C ILE A 13 -1.92 4.72 12.92
N ARG A 14 -1.42 5.87 13.37
CA ARG A 14 -0.36 6.63 12.67
C ARG A 14 0.96 5.88 12.61
N ARG A 15 1.39 5.24 13.71
CA ARG A 15 2.60 4.40 13.72
C ARG A 15 2.46 3.21 12.77
N LEU A 16 1.33 2.51 12.83
CA LEU A 16 1.04 1.40 11.92
C LEU A 16 0.99 1.85 10.45
N HIS A 17 0.38 3.01 10.19
CA HIS A 17 0.34 3.61 8.86
C HIS A 17 1.76 3.84 8.32
N TRP A 18 2.66 4.39 9.13
CA TRP A 18 4.07 4.59 8.75
C TRP A 18 4.81 3.28 8.50
N LEU A 19 4.62 2.26 9.36
CA LEU A 19 5.25 0.95 9.20
C LEU A 19 4.73 0.17 8.00
N HIS A 20 3.48 0.41 7.59
CA HIS A 20 2.85 -0.28 6.48
C HIS A 20 3.61 -0.09 5.16
N TYR A 21 4.05 1.15 4.88
CA TYR A 21 4.76 1.48 3.64
C TYR A 21 6.06 0.69 3.45
N PRO A 22 7.04 0.73 4.37
CA PRO A 22 8.30 0.00 4.21
C PRO A 22 8.05 -1.52 4.23
N VAL A 23 7.17 -2.04 5.09
CA VAL A 23 6.88 -3.48 5.14
C VAL A 23 6.27 -3.97 3.84
N GLN A 24 5.24 -3.29 3.32
CA GLN A 24 4.62 -3.69 2.05
C GLN A 24 5.60 -3.54 0.88
N THR A 25 6.39 -2.47 0.86
CA THR A 25 7.39 -2.25 -0.20
C THR A 25 8.47 -3.34 -0.17
N LEU A 26 8.91 -3.78 1.01
CA LEU A 26 9.86 -4.87 1.15
C LEU A 26 9.28 -6.20 0.66
N ILE A 27 8.02 -6.50 1.00
CA ILE A 27 7.32 -7.69 0.49
C ILE A 27 7.23 -7.64 -1.04
N MET A 28 6.80 -6.51 -1.59
CA MET A 28 6.69 -6.32 -3.04
C MET A 28 8.05 -6.45 -3.72
N ALA A 29 9.10 -5.84 -3.15
CA ALA A 29 10.45 -5.93 -3.67
C ALA A 29 10.97 -7.38 -3.62
N ALA A 30 10.74 -8.11 -2.52
CA ALA A 30 11.13 -9.51 -2.41
C ALA A 30 10.42 -10.39 -3.46
N VAL A 31 9.13 -10.16 -3.72
CA VAL A 31 8.38 -10.86 -4.77
C VAL A 31 8.95 -10.52 -6.16
N VAL A 32 9.12 -9.24 -6.46
CA VAL A 32 9.60 -8.77 -7.78
C VAL A 32 11.04 -9.20 -8.04
N LEU A 33 11.94 -9.07 -7.07
CA LEU A 33 13.32 -9.53 -7.17
C LEU A 33 13.43 -11.06 -7.15
N GLY A 34 12.56 -11.75 -6.42
CA GLY A 34 12.46 -13.22 -6.45
C GLY A 34 12.15 -13.72 -7.86
N LEU A 35 11.08 -13.19 -8.48
CA LEU A 35 10.76 -13.45 -9.89
C LEU A 35 11.89 -12.98 -10.83
N GLY A 36 12.53 -11.85 -10.51
CA GLY A 36 13.63 -11.29 -11.29
C GLY A 36 14.91 -12.14 -11.25
N SER A 37 15.23 -12.75 -10.12
CA SER A 37 16.45 -13.55 -9.94
C SER A 37 16.37 -14.90 -10.68
N GLN A 38 15.16 -15.45 -10.83
CA GLN A 38 14.89 -16.57 -11.74
C GLN A 38 15.22 -16.22 -13.21
N LEU A 39 15.27 -14.93 -13.59
CA LEU A 39 15.66 -14.48 -14.94
C LEU A 39 17.17 -14.52 -15.19
N LEU A 40 18.02 -14.48 -14.15
CA LEU A 40 19.48 -14.36 -14.27
C LEU A 40 20.21 -15.71 -14.15
N GLY A 41 19.60 -16.70 -13.51
CA GLY A 41 20.19 -18.04 -13.30
C GLY A 41 19.93 -19.04 -14.43
N SER A 42 19.04 -18.75 -15.37
CA SER A 42 18.60 -19.70 -16.38
C SER A 42 18.98 -19.24 -17.78
N ALA A 43 19.56 -20.16 -18.55
CA ALA A 43 20.12 -19.93 -19.87
C ALA A 43 19.13 -19.22 -20.83
N ILE A 44 19.70 -18.51 -21.81
CA ILE A 44 19.15 -17.58 -22.81
C ILE A 44 17.77 -17.93 -23.43
N SER A 45 17.26 -19.15 -23.26
CA SER A 45 15.93 -19.62 -23.70
C SER A 45 14.76 -19.21 -22.78
N GLU A 46 14.98 -18.96 -21.48
CA GLU A 46 13.88 -18.70 -20.51
C GLU A 46 13.51 -17.23 -20.31
N ARG A 47 14.27 -16.27 -20.87
CA ARG A 47 13.90 -14.84 -20.81
C ARG A 47 12.54 -14.55 -21.45
N ALA A 48 12.09 -15.39 -22.40
CA ALA A 48 10.74 -15.30 -22.97
C ALA A 48 9.65 -15.87 -22.05
N ALA A 49 9.98 -16.77 -21.12
CA ALA A 49 9.03 -17.51 -20.28
C ALA A 49 8.56 -16.72 -19.03
N ALA A 50 9.24 -15.64 -18.66
CA ALA A 50 8.92 -14.86 -17.46
C ALA A 50 8.13 -13.56 -17.72
N TRP A 51 8.05 -13.12 -18.99
CA TRP A 51 7.14 -12.03 -19.41
C TRP A 51 5.68 -12.29 -19.04
N PRO A 52 5.13 -13.53 -19.17
CA PRO A 52 3.78 -13.84 -18.70
C PRO A 52 3.59 -13.56 -17.21
N GLY A 53 4.59 -13.85 -16.38
CA GLY A 53 4.54 -13.60 -14.93
C GLY A 53 4.51 -12.12 -14.59
N LEU A 54 5.36 -11.31 -15.24
CA LEU A 54 5.39 -9.86 -15.05
C LEU A 54 4.14 -9.17 -15.63
N LEU A 55 3.64 -9.63 -16.78
CA LEU A 55 2.38 -9.15 -17.37
C LEU A 55 1.18 -9.52 -16.49
N LEU A 56 1.14 -10.73 -15.94
CA LEU A 56 0.10 -11.14 -15.00
C LEU A 56 0.17 -10.29 -13.73
N LEU A 57 1.36 -10.06 -13.18
CA LEU A 57 1.55 -9.20 -12.01
C LEU A 57 1.08 -7.77 -12.30
N GLY A 58 1.46 -7.22 -13.45
CA GLY A 58 1.00 -5.91 -13.92
C GLY A 58 -0.52 -5.84 -14.11
N ALA A 59 -1.15 -6.89 -14.64
CA ALA A 59 -2.60 -7.00 -14.81
C ALA A 59 -3.33 -7.17 -13.47
N MET A 60 -2.70 -7.77 -12.46
CA MET A 60 -3.27 -7.88 -11.11
C MET A 60 -3.31 -6.53 -10.39
N VAL A 61 -2.40 -5.60 -10.69
CA VAL A 61 -2.40 -4.25 -10.07
C VAL A 61 -3.73 -3.51 -10.23
N PRO A 62 -4.29 -3.31 -11.45
CA PRO A 62 -5.56 -2.62 -11.60
C PRO A 62 -6.73 -3.40 -11.00
N VAL A 63 -6.72 -4.74 -11.08
CA VAL A 63 -7.79 -5.58 -10.51
C VAL A 63 -7.82 -5.47 -8.99
N VAL A 64 -6.67 -5.67 -8.34
CA VAL A 64 -6.53 -5.55 -6.88
C VAL A 64 -6.78 -4.10 -6.45
N GLY A 65 -6.25 -3.13 -7.18
CA GLY A 65 -6.49 -1.71 -6.94
C GLY A 65 -7.98 -1.34 -6.99
N LEU A 66 -8.71 -1.82 -7.98
CA LEU A 66 -10.14 -1.56 -8.14
C LEU A 66 -10.98 -2.25 -7.07
N LEU A 67 -10.60 -3.47 -6.66
CA LEU A 67 -11.26 -4.19 -5.57
C LEU A 67 -11.02 -3.49 -4.23
N LEU A 68 -9.78 -3.12 -3.92
CA LEU A 68 -9.44 -2.34 -2.73
C LEU A 68 -10.15 -0.99 -2.70
N TYR A 69 -10.19 -0.30 -3.84
CA TYR A 69 -10.92 0.96 -4.00
C TYR A 69 -12.41 0.77 -3.71
N SER A 70 -13.03 -0.24 -4.30
CA SER A 70 -14.45 -0.56 -4.12
C SER A 70 -14.80 -0.87 -2.67
N VAL A 71 -13.98 -1.70 -2.00
CA VAL A 71 -14.17 -2.01 -0.58
C VAL A 71 -13.97 -0.75 0.27
N SER A 72 -12.92 0.03 0.00
CA SER A 72 -12.63 1.27 0.75
C SER A 72 -13.77 2.30 0.65
N ARG A 73 -14.46 2.35 -0.50
CA ARG A 73 -15.62 3.23 -0.75
C ARG A 73 -16.89 2.76 -0.03
N ARG A 74 -17.01 1.45 0.23
CA ARG A 74 -18.13 0.86 0.97
C ARG A 74 -18.00 1.01 2.49
N LEU A 75 -16.80 1.28 3.01
CA LEU A 75 -16.57 1.54 4.44
C LEU A 75 -17.06 2.95 4.82
N ARG A 76 -18.37 3.06 5.07
CA ARG A 76 -19.03 4.29 5.55
C ARG A 76 -19.09 4.35 7.08
N PRO A 77 -19.05 5.56 7.66
CA PRO A 77 -19.27 5.72 9.10
C PRO A 77 -20.71 5.34 9.47
N ASN A 78 -20.91 4.80 10.67
CA ASN A 78 -22.24 4.61 11.23
C ASN A 78 -22.31 5.22 12.62
N LEU A 79 -22.99 6.36 12.75
CA LEU A 79 -23.11 7.10 14.01
C LEU A 79 -23.90 6.35 15.09
N ARG A 80 -24.68 5.32 14.73
CA ARG A 80 -25.39 4.47 15.69
C ARG A 80 -24.49 3.40 16.34
N ARG A 81 -23.28 3.18 15.82
CA ARG A 81 -22.31 2.22 16.38
C ARG A 81 -21.43 2.86 17.46
N LEU A 82 -20.92 2.01 18.35
CA LEU A 82 -19.93 2.37 19.35
C LEU A 82 -18.70 3.01 18.69
N ALA A 83 -18.12 4.00 19.37
CA ALA A 83 -16.98 4.77 18.86
C ALA A 83 -15.75 3.87 18.56
N GLU A 84 -15.56 2.80 19.32
CA GLU A 84 -14.48 1.82 19.13
C GLU A 84 -14.63 1.03 17.83
N ASP A 85 -15.85 0.63 17.48
CA ASP A 85 -16.13 -0.08 16.23
C ASP A 85 -15.93 0.82 15.02
N ASN A 86 -16.36 2.07 15.10
CA ASN A 86 -16.12 3.07 14.06
C ASN A 86 -14.63 3.33 13.86
N LEU A 87 -13.85 3.34 14.94
CA LEU A 87 -12.39 3.49 14.88
C LEU A 87 -11.71 2.27 14.26
N ARG A 88 -12.23 1.06 14.51
CA ARG A 88 -11.77 -0.18 13.84
C ARG A 88 -12.04 -0.14 12.34
N ILE A 89 -13.24 0.30 11.93
CA ILE A 89 -13.62 0.47 10.52
C ILE A 89 -12.71 1.51 9.85
N TYR A 90 -12.45 2.62 10.52
CA TYR A 90 -11.54 3.66 10.04
C TYR A 90 -10.11 3.14 9.87
N LYS A 91 -9.60 2.36 10.83
CA LYS A 91 -8.30 1.68 10.72
C LYS A 91 -8.24 0.78 9.48
N SER A 92 -9.27 -0.04 9.26
CA SER A 92 -9.34 -0.91 8.07
C SER A 92 -9.34 -0.08 6.77
N ARG A 93 -10.11 1.01 6.72
CA ARG A 93 -10.12 1.92 5.56
C ARG A 93 -8.73 2.50 5.28
N ILE A 94 -8.01 2.95 6.31
CA ILE A 94 -6.64 3.46 6.15
C ILE A 94 -5.71 2.36 5.64
N PHE A 95 -5.82 1.14 6.19
CA PHE A 95 -5.01 0.01 5.74
C PHE A 95 -5.24 -0.29 4.26
N LEU A 96 -6.49 -0.39 3.80
CA LEU A 96 -6.80 -0.60 2.38
C LEU A 96 -6.27 0.52 1.49
N ARG A 97 -6.45 1.79 1.92
CA ARG A 97 -5.94 2.94 1.18
C ARG A 97 -4.42 2.93 1.08
N ASN A 98 -3.73 2.62 2.17
CA ASN A 98 -2.27 2.50 2.18
C ASN A 98 -1.81 1.41 1.21
N SER A 99 -2.47 0.24 1.21
CA SER A 99 -2.16 -0.82 0.27
C SER A 99 -2.33 -0.39 -1.19
N LEU A 100 -3.41 0.34 -1.48
CA LEU A 100 -3.66 0.90 -2.82
C LEU A 100 -2.58 1.90 -3.24
N LEU A 101 -2.12 2.76 -2.32
CA LEU A 101 -1.07 3.72 -2.61
C LEU A 101 0.30 3.06 -2.78
N CYS A 102 0.62 2.05 -1.96
CA CYS A 102 1.85 1.29 -2.09
C CYS A 102 1.92 0.50 -3.41
N LEU A 103 0.78 0.09 -4.00
CA LEU A 103 0.75 -0.55 -5.32
C LEU A 103 1.36 0.31 -6.43
N LEU A 104 1.41 1.64 -6.27
CA LEU A 104 2.09 2.55 -7.20
C LEU A 104 3.60 2.31 -7.27
N ILE A 105 4.21 1.71 -6.25
CA ILE A 105 5.64 1.39 -6.21
C ILE A 105 5.93 0.12 -7.05
N LEU A 106 4.95 -0.75 -7.27
CA LEU A 106 5.14 -2.00 -8.03
C LEU A 106 5.65 -1.79 -9.47
N PRO A 107 5.03 -0.93 -10.30
CA PRO A 107 5.51 -0.72 -11.67
C PRO A 107 6.94 -0.18 -11.71
N LEU A 108 7.35 0.65 -10.74
CA LEU A 108 8.72 1.14 -10.63
C LEU A 108 9.71 0.03 -10.27
N LEU A 109 9.35 -0.86 -9.34
CA LEU A 109 10.13 -2.05 -9.00
C LEU A 109 10.28 -3.00 -10.19
N VAL A 110 9.21 -3.21 -10.96
CA VAL A 110 9.25 -4.03 -12.18
C VAL A 110 10.15 -3.38 -13.23
N SER A 111 10.03 -2.08 -13.44
CA SER A 111 10.91 -1.32 -14.35
C SER A 111 12.37 -1.47 -13.95
N TYR A 112 12.68 -1.36 -12.65
CA TYR A 112 14.03 -1.56 -12.13
C TYR A 112 14.60 -2.95 -12.41
N VAL A 113 13.83 -4.02 -12.26
CA VAL A 113 14.30 -5.36 -12.61
C VAL A 113 14.62 -5.48 -14.10
N LEU A 114 13.95 -4.71 -14.97
CA LEU A 114 14.16 -4.75 -16.41
C LEU A 114 15.34 -3.87 -16.88
N THR A 115 15.48 -2.66 -16.32
CA THR A 115 16.43 -1.64 -16.81
C THR A 115 17.66 -1.47 -15.90
N HIS A 116 17.56 -1.89 -14.64
CA HIS A 116 18.55 -1.66 -13.58
C HIS A 116 18.87 -0.17 -13.37
N GLY A 117 17.90 0.72 -13.66
CA GLY A 117 18.07 2.16 -13.58
C GLY A 117 18.12 2.66 -12.14
N THR A 118 19.16 3.41 -11.78
CA THR A 118 19.28 4.03 -10.44
C THR A 118 18.19 5.06 -10.15
N LEU A 119 17.62 5.68 -11.18
CA LEU A 119 16.52 6.64 -11.07
C LEU A 119 15.24 6.01 -10.51
N GLU A 120 14.96 4.74 -10.83
CA GLU A 120 13.74 4.05 -10.37
C GLU A 120 13.79 3.78 -8.87
N ILE A 121 14.97 3.44 -8.35
CA ILE A 121 15.20 3.33 -6.90
C ILE A 121 14.99 4.69 -6.23
N GLY A 122 15.54 5.76 -6.81
CA GLY A 122 15.33 7.12 -6.31
C GLY A 122 13.86 7.48 -6.21
N CYS A 123 13.08 7.23 -7.27
CA CYS A 123 11.64 7.41 -7.29
C CYS A 123 10.91 6.55 -6.24
N CYS A 124 11.31 5.28 -6.07
CA CYS A 124 10.75 4.40 -5.04
C CYS A 124 10.95 4.98 -3.62
N VAL A 125 12.16 5.45 -3.31
CA VAL A 125 12.49 6.05 -2.00
C VAL A 125 11.68 7.33 -1.78
N ILE A 126 11.60 8.19 -2.79
CA ILE A 126 10.81 9.42 -2.72
C ILE A 126 9.33 9.10 -2.45
N LEU A 127 8.74 8.16 -3.21
CA LEU A 127 7.35 7.75 -3.01
C LEU A 127 7.11 7.15 -1.61
N LEU A 128 8.06 6.35 -1.12
CA LEU A 128 8.00 5.75 0.20
C LEU A 128 7.96 6.78 1.33
N LEU A 129 8.57 7.96 1.14
CA LEU A 129 8.56 9.05 2.12
C LEU A 129 7.37 10.00 1.94
N VAL A 130 7.07 10.37 0.69
CA VAL A 130 6.05 11.37 0.35
C VAL A 130 4.64 10.84 0.60
N LEU A 131 4.32 9.61 0.19
CA LEU A 131 2.98 9.04 0.34
C LEU A 131 2.50 8.94 1.81
N PRO A 132 3.26 8.37 2.76
CA PRO A 132 2.87 8.35 4.16
C PRO A 132 2.80 9.75 4.78
N SER A 133 3.66 10.68 4.34
CA SER A 133 3.65 12.05 4.85
C SER A 133 2.37 12.81 4.45
N LEU A 134 1.96 12.69 3.19
CA LEU A 134 0.74 13.34 2.68
C LEU A 134 -0.55 12.72 3.21
N THR A 135 -0.53 11.43 3.53
CA THR A 135 -1.73 10.68 3.89
C THR A 135 -1.82 10.31 5.37
N ALA A 136 -0.92 10.87 6.18
CA ALA A 136 -0.81 10.61 7.61
C ALA A 136 -2.16 10.77 8.33
N PRO A 137 -2.62 9.74 9.07
CA PRO A 137 -3.88 9.81 9.78
C PRO A 137 -3.81 10.80 10.94
N SER A 138 -4.84 11.63 11.07
CA SER A 138 -4.99 12.63 12.13
C SER A 138 -6.41 12.60 12.70
N ALA A 139 -6.58 13.14 13.92
CA ALA A 139 -7.89 13.27 14.56
C ALA A 139 -8.87 14.09 13.69
N LYS A 140 -8.39 15.17 13.08
CA LYS A 140 -9.18 16.01 12.17
C LYS A 140 -9.61 15.25 10.90
N ALA A 141 -8.80 14.32 10.41
CA ALA A 141 -9.16 13.47 9.27
C ALA A 141 -10.23 12.42 9.66
N TYR A 142 -10.14 11.88 10.88
CA TYR A 142 -11.16 10.98 11.43
C TYR A 142 -12.51 11.68 11.61
N GLN A 143 -12.52 12.88 12.20
CA GLN A 143 -13.74 13.68 12.38
C GLN A 143 -14.39 14.03 11.04
N ARG A 144 -13.59 14.45 10.04
CA ARG A 144 -14.09 14.71 8.68
C ARG A 144 -14.71 13.47 8.05
N TRP A 145 -14.13 12.30 8.28
CA TRP A 145 -14.70 11.04 7.79
C TRP A 145 -15.98 10.63 8.53
N LEU A 146 -16.11 10.92 9.83
CA LEU A 146 -17.36 10.66 10.56
C LEU A 146 -18.53 11.51 10.06
N LEU A 147 -18.25 12.72 9.56
CA LEU A 147 -19.23 13.68 9.09
C LEU A 147 -19.58 13.53 7.59
N SER A 148 -18.86 12.68 6.85
CA SER A 148 -19.07 12.41 5.42
C SER A 148 -19.94 11.19 5.18
#